data_AF-A0A519KV73-F1
#
_entry.id   AF-A0A519KV73-F1
#
_cell.length_a   1.000
_cell.length_b   1.000
_cell.length_c   1.000
_cell.angle_alpha   90.00
_cell.angle_beta   90.00
_cell.angle_gamma   90.00
#
_symmetry.space_group_name_H-M   'P 1'
#
loop_
_entity.id
_entity.type
_entity.pdbx_description
1 polymer ?
#
loop_
_entity_poly.entity_id
_entity_poly.type
_entity_poly.pdbx_seq_one_letter_code
_entity_poly.pdbx_strand_id
1 'polypeptide(L)' 'MSRRHRAQKREVLPDPKFKDLTVTKFMNYVMYEGKKAVAENIVYGA' A
#
# COMPACT_ATOMS: atom_id res chain seq x y z
N MET A 1 12.04 17.56 6.24
CA MET A 1 12.37 16.66 7.38
C MET A 1 12.27 17.45 8.66
N SER A 2 11.36 17.09 9.55
CA SER A 2 11.15 17.86 10.77
C SER A 2 11.91 17.26 11.94
N ARG A 3 12.73 18.09 12.59
CA ARG A 3 13.53 17.75 13.77
C ARG A 3 12.71 17.87 15.07
N ARG A 4 11.47 18.36 15.03
CA ARG A 4 10.60 18.57 16.20
C ARG A 4 9.13 18.21 16.00
N HIS A 5 8.68 17.93 14.77
CA HIS A 5 7.27 17.60 14.47
C HIS A 5 7.14 16.20 13.89
N ARG A 6 6.23 15.40 14.46
CA ARG A 6 5.91 14.07 13.95
C ARG A 6 5.18 14.23 12.62
N ALA A 7 5.59 13.46 11.60
CA ALA A 7 4.83 13.40 10.37
C ALA A 7 3.43 12.84 10.64
N GLN A 8 2.40 13.44 10.05
CA GLN A 8 1.06 12.87 10.09
C GLN A 8 1.07 11.51 9.39
N LYS A 9 0.40 10.52 9.99
CA LYS A 9 0.21 9.23 9.36
C LYS A 9 -0.73 9.43 8.17
N ARG A 10 -0.30 8.97 6.99
CA ARG A 10 -1.16 8.94 5.81
C ARG A 10 -2.20 7.84 6.00
N GLU A 11 -3.47 8.18 5.80
CA GLU A 11 -4.53 7.19 5.75
C GLU A 11 -4.41 6.39 4.46
N VAL A 12 -4.60 5.06 4.57
CA VAL A 12 -4.53 4.14 3.44
C VAL A 12 -5.91 3.52 3.29
N LEU A 13 -6.44 3.48 2.08
CA LEU A 13 -7.73 2.86 1.82
C LEU A 13 -7.62 1.33 1.94
N PRO A 14 -8.68 0.65 2.42
CA PRO A 14 -8.72 -0.80 2.44
C PRO A 14 -8.73 -1.37 1.02
N ASP A 15 -8.27 -2.62 0.91
CA ASP A 15 -8.13 -3.30 -0.36
C ASP A 15 -9.50 -3.45 -1.07
N PRO A 16 -9.62 -3.21 -2.38
CA PRO A 16 -10.92 -3.30 -3.05
C PRO A 16 -11.52 -4.71 -3.10
N LYS A 17 -10.69 -5.76 -3.02
CA LYS A 17 -11.15 -7.17 -3.11
C LYS A 17 -11.45 -7.74 -1.72
N PHE A 18 -10.52 -7.55 -0.78
CA PHE A 18 -10.61 -8.16 0.56
C PHE A 18 -11.02 -7.17 1.65
N LYS A 19 -11.09 -5.87 1.35
CA LYS A 19 -11.36 -4.79 2.32
C LYS A 19 -10.41 -4.77 3.52
N ASP A 20 -9.22 -5.35 3.36
CA ASP A 20 -8.20 -5.46 4.39
C ASP A 20 -7.12 -4.38 4.18
N LEU A 21 -6.78 -3.66 5.25
CA LEU A 21 -5.72 -2.66 5.26
C LEU A 21 -4.31 -3.28 5.17
N THR A 22 -4.16 -4.51 5.63
CA THR A 22 -2.91 -5.27 5.62
C THR A 22 -2.52 -5.63 4.19
N VAL A 23 -3.49 -6.08 3.40
CA VAL A 23 -3.30 -6.40 1.98
C VAL A 23 -2.92 -5.13 1.21
N THR A 24 -3.60 -4.00 1.43
CA THR A 24 -3.21 -2.73 0.78
C THR A 24 -1.79 -2.30 1.13
N LYS A 25 -1.40 -2.42 2.41
CA LYS A 25 -0.03 -2.08 2.84
C LYS A 25 0.99 -3.00 2.17
N PHE A 26 0.73 -4.30 2.14
CA PHE A 26 1.61 -5.25 1.47
C PHE A 26 1.75 -4.96 -0.02
N MET A 27 0.63 -4.68 -0.70
CA MET A 27 0.62 -4.29 -2.11
C MET A 27 1.44 -3.02 -2.38
N ASN A 28 1.35 -2.02 -1.50
CA ASN A 28 2.15 -0.80 -1.59
C ASN A 28 3.66 -1.04 -1.39
N TYR A 29 4.05 -2.07 -0.63
CA TYR A 29 5.46 -2.45 -0.46
C TYR A 29 6.00 -3.27 -1.64
N VAL A 30 5.16 -4.11 -2.26
CA VAL A 30 5.51 -4.89 -3.46
C VAL A 30 5.58 -3.99 -4.71
N MET A 31 4.78 -2.93 -4.74
CA MET A 31 4.68 -2.03 -5.89
C MET A 31 5.98 -1.27 -6.15
N TYR A 32 6.56 -1.49 -7.34
CA TYR A 32 7.74 -0.77 -7.83
C TYR A 32 7.34 0.30 -8.85
N GLU A 33 7.92 1.50 -8.75
CA GLU A 33 7.67 2.63 -9.69
C GLU A 33 6.19 3.00 -9.87
N GLY A 34 5.33 2.74 -8.87
CA GLY A 34 3.89 3.02 -8.98
C GLY A 34 3.12 2.06 -9.90
N LYS A 35 3.72 0.92 -10.30
CA LYS A 35 3.08 -0.08 -11.16
C LYS A 35 2.05 -0.92 -10.41
N LYS A 36 0.89 -0.33 -10.12
CA LYS A 36 -0.17 -0.96 -9.32
C LYS A 36 -0.74 -2.22 -9.95
N ALA A 37 -0.98 -2.22 -11.26
CA ALA A 37 -1.52 -3.40 -11.96
C ALA A 37 -0.57 -4.62 -11.86
N VAL A 38 0.74 -4.39 -11.92
CA VAL A 38 1.75 -5.46 -11.75
C VAL A 38 1.75 -5.98 -10.31
N ALA A 39 1.70 -5.07 -9.33
CA ALA A 39 1.63 -5.44 -7.92
C ALA A 39 0.34 -6.22 -7.60
N GLU A 40 -0.81 -5.80 -8.13
CA GLU A 40 -2.10 -6.50 -7.99
C GLU A 40 -2.02 -7.90 -8.59
N ASN A 41 -1.44 -8.06 -9.77
CA ASN A 41 -1.27 -9.37 -10.39
C ASN A 41 -0.36 -10.30 -9.57
N ILE A 42 0.70 -9.78 -8.96
CA ILE A 42 1.61 -10.57 -8.11
C ILE A 42 0.90 -10.99 -6.82
N VAL A 43 0.18 -10.07 -6.16
CA VAL A 43 -0.46 -10.32 -4.86
C VAL A 43 -1.71 -11.18 -4.99
N TYR A 44 -2.52 -10.97 -6.02
CA TYR A 44 -3.76 -11.74 -6.24
C TYR A 44 -3.61 -12.98 -7.12
N GLY A 45 -2.54 -13.05 -7.89
CA GLY A 45 -2.23 -14.20 -8.75
C GLY A 45 -1.48 -15.32 -8.03
N ALA A 46 -1.09 -15.11 -6.77
CA ALA A 46 -0.64 -16.15 -5.84
C ALA A 46 -1.83 -16.91 -5.27
#